data_AF-A0A9E2Z876-F1
#
_entry.id   AF-A0A9E2Z876-F1
#
_cell.length_a   1.000
_cell.length_b   1.000
_cell.length_c   1.000
_cell.angle_alpha   90.00
_cell.angle_beta   90.00
_cell.angle_gamma   90.00
#
_symmetry.space_group_name_H-M   'P 1'
#
loop_
_entity.id
_entity.type
_entity.pdbx_description
1 polymer ?
#
loop_
_entity_poly.entity_id
_entity_poly.type
_entity_poly.pdbx_seq_one_letter_code
_entity_poly.pdbx_strand_id
1 'polypeptide(L)' 'MGSDSDWPVMRAATEALAEFDVPFEVGVVSAHRTPQRMLEYAN' A
#
# COMPACT_ATOMS: atom_id res chain seq x y z
N MET A 1 1.16 -1.77 -1.51
CA MET A 1 2.49 -2.31 -1.90
C MET A 1 2.34 -3.65 -2.61
N GLY A 2 3.36 -4.17 -3.29
CA GLY A 2 3.25 -5.39 -4.11
C GLY A 2 3.46 -6.70 -3.35
N SER A 3 4.13 -6.64 -2.20
CA SER A 3 4.50 -7.76 -1.32
C SER A 3 4.70 -7.27 0.12
N ASP A 4 4.50 -8.14 1.13
CA ASP A 4 4.84 -7.81 2.54
C ASP A 4 6.33 -7.48 2.72
N SER A 5 7.19 -8.04 1.85
CA SER A 5 8.62 -7.74 1.81
C SER A 5 8.92 -6.27 1.51
N ASP A 6 7.97 -5.52 0.95
CA ASP A 6 8.13 -4.09 0.65
C ASP A 6 7.91 -3.22 1.91
N TRP A 7 7.33 -3.77 2.98
CA TRP A 7 6.93 -3.01 4.17
C TRP A 7 8.06 -2.22 4.84
N PRO A 8 9.29 -2.77 5.00
CA PRO A 8 10.40 -2.01 5.59
C PRO A 8 10.70 -0.69 4.85
N VAL A 9 10.40 -0.61 3.55
CA VAL A 9 10.55 0.60 2.74
C VAL A 9 9.28 1.46 2.82
N MET A 10 8.10 0.85 2.64
CA MET A 10 6.84 1.59 2.54
C MET A 10 6.37 2.23 3.86
N ARG A 11 6.81 1.73 5.02
CA ARG A 11 6.38 2.26 6.33
C ARG A 11 6.67 3.75 6.52
N ALA A 12 7.73 4.29 5.90
CA ALA A 12 8.09 5.69 6.01
C ALA A 12 6.98 6.62 5.47
N ALA A 13 6.23 6.18 4.45
CA ALA A 13 5.09 6.94 3.93
C ALA A 13 3.93 6.97 4.93
N THR A 14 3.67 5.84 5.62
CA THR A 14 2.60 5.76 6.63
C THR A 14 2.92 6.57 7.88
N GLU A 15 4.19 6.59 8.30
CA GLU A 15 4.67 7.40 9.42
C GLU A 15 4.52 8.90 9.12
N ALA A 16 4.90 9.34 7.91
CA ALA A 16 4.73 10.72 7.48
C ALA A 16 3.24 11.14 7.46
N LEU A 17 2.34 10.32 6.90
CA LEU A 17 0.91 10.62 6.87
C LEU A 17 0.31 10.68 8.28
N ALA A 18 0.74 9.81 9.18
CA ALA A 18 0.30 9.80 10.57
C ALA A 18 0.74 11.07 11.34
N GLU A 19 1.94 11.60 11.08
CA GLU A 19 2.43 12.84 11.72
C GLU A 19 1.54 14.05 11.44
N PHE A 20 0.90 14.08 10.27
CA PHE A 20 0.00 15.16 9.86
C PHE A 20 -1.48 14.86 10.11
N ASP A 21 -1.80 13.79 10.85
CA ASP A 21 -3.17 13.30 11.08
C ASP A 21 -3.97 13.08 9.77
N VAL A 22 -3.27 12.70 8.68
CA VAL A 22 -3.91 12.40 7.40
C VAL A 22 -4.39 10.95 7.42
N PRO A 23 -5.69 10.67 7.23
CA PRO A 23 -6.18 9.28 7.16
C PRO A 23 -5.61 8.54 5.96
N PHE A 24 -5.22 7.29 6.15
CA PHE A 24 -4.70 6.42 5.10
C PHE A 24 -5.09 4.96 5.31
N GLU A 25 -4.94 4.17 4.27
CA GLU A 25 -5.04 2.71 4.31
C GLU A 25 -3.74 2.05 3.82
N VAL A 26 -3.49 0.82 4.26
CA VAL A 26 -2.32 0.04 3.87
C VAL A 26 -2.78 -1.34 3.44
N GLY A 27 -2.31 -1.78 2.25
CA GLY A 27 -2.64 -3.10 1.74
C GLY A 27 -1.59 -3.66 0.78
N VAL A 28 -1.60 -4.98 0.62
CA VAL A 28 -0.87 -5.70 -0.42
C VAL A 28 -1.76 -5.87 -1.65
N VAL A 29 -1.28 -5.34 -2.76
CA VAL A 29 -1.93 -5.35 -4.07
C VAL A 29 -0.83 -5.58 -5.11
N SER A 30 -0.70 -6.83 -5.58
CA SER A 30 0.36 -7.22 -6.53
C SER A 30 -0.15 -7.14 -7.97
N ALA A 31 0.47 -6.30 -8.80
CA ALA A 31 0.13 -6.20 -10.22
C ALA A 31 0.33 -7.52 -10.98
N HIS A 32 1.34 -8.31 -10.63
CA HIS A 32 1.66 -9.56 -11.34
C HIS A 32 0.97 -10.79 -10.76
N ARG A 33 0.78 -10.86 -9.44
CA ARG A 33 0.22 -12.05 -8.77
C ARG A 33 -1.28 -12.00 -8.60
N THR A 34 -1.84 -10.79 -8.44
CA THR A 34 -3.28 -10.56 -8.23
C THR A 34 -3.76 -9.38 -9.10
N PRO A 35 -3.65 -9.46 -10.43
CA PRO A 35 -3.98 -8.35 -11.32
C PRO A 35 -5.44 -7.90 -11.21
N GLN A 36 -6.39 -8.82 -11.00
CA GLN A 36 -7.81 -8.47 -10.82
C GLN A 36 -8.02 -7.59 -9.58
N ARG A 37 -7.44 -7.98 -8.43
CA ARG A 37 -7.47 -7.16 -7.20
C ARG A 37 -6.85 -5.78 -7.42
N MET A 38 -5.79 -5.69 -8.22
CA MET A 38 -5.17 -4.40 -8.54
C MET A 38 -6.07 -3.50 -9.37
N LEU A 39 -6.74 -4.06 -10.38
CA LEU A 39 -7.73 -3.33 -11.17
C LEU A 39 -8.93 -2.91 -10.32
N GLU A 40 -9.45 -3.81 -9.48
CA GLU A 40 -10.53 -3.50 -8.53
C GLU A 40 -10.15 -2.39 -7.55
N TYR A 41 -8.91 -2.39 -7.06
CA TYR A 41 -8.41 -1.37 -6.14
C TYR A 41 -8.21 0.00 -6.80
N ALA A 42 -7.94 0.03 -8.10
CA ALA A 42 -7.65 1.25 -8.86
C ALA A 42 -8.89 1.89 -9.50
N ASN A 43 -10.04 1.19 -9.51
CA ASN A 43 -11.32 1.68 -10.02
C ASN A 43 -12.07 2.51 -8.96
#